data_AF-A0AAV0XVG1-F1
#
_entry.id   AF-A0AAV0XVG1-F1
#
_cell.length_a   1.000
_cell.length_b   1.000
_cell.length_c   1.000
_cell.angle_alpha   90.00
_cell.angle_beta   90.00
_cell.angle_gamma   90.00
#
_symmetry.space_group_name_H-M   'P 1'
#
loop_
_entity.id
_entity.type
_entity.pdbx_description
1 polymer ?
#
loop_
_entity_poly.entity_id
_entity_poly.type
_entity_poly.pdbx_seq_one_letter_code
_entity_poly.pdbx_strand_id
1 'polypeptide(L)'
;MLKYICFLCCSQHNSITLIIWHLKIYHNLNKHSIFHCKQSSCSRELIGLKKFRQHLLRHHSSSSCTVTDQINDQNLCSLESDTQLKINVNIPYNDITNLKLSSANQHCSTQNNNYEILEESILLNELVNISPTSNFGDEHQSIYSIQIKKCVLNFIAKLLMKPNVTSLLLQDIIEGVIDIFSSGIVSDLKNIVMPIIRNCNTSQSSEIGDMFYLLENAFADVKTEYLRTKFFLKNKLFFKPETIVIGHVKEKKTVNNVDTVAMVPVQCHLLSMKLNLKYFLQLPGVYHTIT
;
A
#
# COMPACT_ATOMS: atom_id res chain seq x y z
N MET A 1 20.60 -21.63 -18.94
CA MET A 1 19.70 -20.79 -18.12
C MET A 1 18.29 -20.97 -18.65
N LEU A 2 17.33 -21.41 -17.81
CA LEU A 2 15.97 -21.67 -18.26
C LEU A 2 15.26 -20.35 -18.60
N LYS A 3 14.71 -20.25 -19.81
CA LYS A 3 13.96 -19.08 -20.29
C LYS A 3 12.47 -19.41 -20.38
N TYR A 4 11.63 -18.48 -19.94
CA TYR A 4 10.18 -18.57 -20.00
C TYR A 4 9.66 -17.83 -21.24
N ILE A 5 8.82 -18.47 -22.04
CA ILE A 5 8.33 -17.95 -23.32
C ILE A 5 6.89 -17.44 -23.14
N CYS A 6 6.61 -16.25 -23.66
CA CYS A 6 5.25 -15.72 -23.75
C CYS A 6 4.46 -16.45 -24.84
N PHE A 7 3.25 -16.93 -24.51
CA PHE A 7 2.46 -17.70 -25.47
C PHE A 7 1.82 -16.86 -26.59
N LEU A 8 1.72 -15.53 -26.38
CA LEU A 8 1.11 -14.58 -27.30
C LEU A 8 2.13 -13.95 -28.26
N CYS A 9 3.24 -13.42 -27.74
CA CYS A 9 4.25 -12.73 -28.56
C CYS A 9 5.60 -13.46 -28.67
N CYS A 10 5.74 -14.65 -28.09
CA CYS A 10 6.96 -15.45 -28.09
C CYS A 10 8.20 -14.78 -27.47
N SER A 11 8.03 -13.67 -26.74
CA SER A 11 9.12 -13.02 -25.98
C SER A 11 9.67 -13.94 -24.90
N GLN A 12 10.98 -13.86 -24.65
CA GLN A 12 11.69 -14.71 -23.69
C GLN A 12 12.07 -13.94 -22.42
N HIS A 13 11.87 -14.56 -21.26
CA HIS A 13 12.09 -13.96 -19.94
C HIS A 13 12.94 -14.87 -19.05
N ASN A 14 13.82 -14.28 -18.23
CA ASN A 14 14.77 -15.04 -17.41
C ASN A 14 14.21 -15.46 -16.04
N SER A 15 12.99 -15.03 -15.68
CA SER A 15 12.34 -15.41 -14.44
C SER A 15 10.82 -15.52 -14.59
N ILE A 16 10.20 -16.33 -13.71
CA ILE A 16 8.74 -16.46 -13.64
C ILE A 16 8.09 -15.11 -13.35
N THR A 17 8.70 -14.30 -12.47
CA THR A 17 8.18 -12.97 -12.15
C THR A 17 8.13 -12.09 -13.40
N LEU A 18 9.18 -12.08 -14.22
CA LEU A 18 9.24 -11.25 -15.43
C LEU A 18 8.21 -11.68 -16.48
N ILE A 19 8.03 -12.98 -16.74
CA ILE A 19 7.00 -13.43 -17.70
C ILE A 19 5.58 -13.11 -17.19
N ILE A 20 5.32 -13.22 -15.89
CA ILE A 20 4.03 -12.88 -15.30
C ILE A 20 3.75 -11.37 -15.45
N TRP A 21 4.76 -10.53 -15.23
CA TRP A 21 4.67 -9.09 -15.46
C TRP A 21 4.41 -8.77 -16.92
N HIS A 22 5.16 -9.38 -17.83
CA HIS A 22 5.00 -9.18 -19.26
C HIS A 22 3.58 -9.53 -19.74
N LEU A 23 3.04 -10.67 -19.31
CA LEU A 23 1.68 -11.11 -19.64
C LEU A 23 0.60 -10.15 -19.11
N LYS A 24 0.82 -9.52 -17.95
CA LYS A 24 -0.09 -8.52 -17.41
C LYS A 24 -0.03 -7.21 -18.19
N ILE A 25 1.17 -6.71 -18.46
CA ILE A 25 1.36 -5.36 -19.02
C ILE A 25 1.09 -5.33 -20.52
N TYR A 26 1.75 -6.21 -21.27
CA TYR A 26 1.74 -6.13 -22.74
C TYR A 26 0.56 -6.86 -23.37
N HIS A 27 -0.09 -7.74 -22.62
CA HIS A 27 -1.19 -8.56 -23.11
C HIS A 27 -2.48 -8.42 -22.31
N ASN A 28 -2.46 -7.54 -21.29
CA ASN A 28 -3.62 -7.20 -20.50
C ASN A 28 -4.37 -8.41 -19.91
N LEU A 29 -3.64 -9.48 -19.57
CA LEU A 29 -4.23 -10.72 -19.05
C LEU A 29 -4.60 -10.56 -17.58
N ASN A 30 -5.83 -10.94 -17.25
CA ASN A 30 -6.41 -10.78 -15.93
C ASN A 30 -6.54 -12.13 -15.18
N LYS A 31 -7.12 -12.09 -13.98
CA LYS A 31 -7.29 -13.28 -13.12
C LYS A 31 -8.24 -14.36 -13.68
N HIS A 32 -9.03 -14.03 -14.69
CA HIS A 32 -9.97 -14.94 -15.35
C HIS A 32 -9.51 -15.33 -16.77
N SER A 33 -8.43 -14.73 -17.28
CA SER A 33 -7.87 -15.09 -18.58
C SER A 33 -7.41 -16.55 -18.61
N ILE A 34 -7.45 -17.14 -19.80
CA ILE A 34 -6.90 -18.46 -20.10
C ILE A 34 -5.43 -18.27 -20.46
N PHE A 35 -4.56 -19.04 -19.81
CA PHE A 35 -3.12 -19.02 -20.03
C PHE A 35 -2.68 -20.34 -20.65
N HIS A 36 -1.92 -20.28 -21.74
CA HIS A 36 -1.32 -21.45 -22.36
C HIS A 36 0.17 -21.53 -21.97
N CYS A 37 0.60 -22.67 -21.45
CA CYS A 37 2.02 -22.95 -21.29
C CYS A 37 2.61 -23.31 -22.67
N LYS A 38 3.79 -22.77 -22.99
CA LYS A 38 4.58 -23.10 -24.20
C LYS A 38 6.03 -23.47 -23.85
N GLN A 39 6.28 -23.86 -22.60
CA GLN A 39 7.61 -24.17 -22.07
C GLN A 39 7.93 -25.65 -22.34
N SER A 40 9.07 -25.93 -22.99
CA SER A 40 9.65 -27.28 -23.11
C SER A 40 8.63 -28.38 -23.46
N SER A 41 7.84 -28.17 -24.52
CA SER A 41 6.75 -29.04 -25.00
C SER A 41 5.49 -29.15 -24.13
N CYS A 42 5.38 -28.38 -23.04
CA CYS A 42 4.15 -28.29 -22.28
C CYS A 42 3.08 -27.52 -23.07
N SER A 43 1.86 -28.04 -23.09
CA SER A 43 0.68 -27.48 -23.77
C SER A 43 -0.52 -27.31 -22.81
N ARG A 44 -0.28 -27.22 -21.50
CA ARG A 44 -1.36 -27.08 -20.52
C ARG A 44 -2.05 -25.73 -20.62
N GLU A 45 -3.37 -25.75 -20.52
CA GLU A 45 -4.23 -24.58 -20.42
C GLU A 45 -4.66 -24.37 -18.96
N LEU A 46 -4.54 -23.15 -18.48
CA LEU A 46 -4.76 -22.80 -17.08
C LEU A 46 -5.63 -21.55 -16.99
N ILE A 47 -6.78 -21.66 -16.33
CA ILE A 47 -7.64 -20.50 -16.07
C ILE A 47 -7.13 -19.78 -14.83
N GLY A 48 -6.69 -18.54 -15.06
CA GLY A 48 -6.26 -17.62 -14.01
C GLY A 48 -4.78 -17.67 -13.66
N LEU A 49 -4.24 -16.47 -13.44
CA LEU A 49 -2.82 -16.20 -13.29
C LEU A 49 -2.16 -16.94 -12.11
N LYS A 50 -2.90 -17.14 -11.01
CA LYS A 50 -2.38 -17.85 -9.82
C LYS A 50 -2.04 -19.31 -10.15
N LYS A 51 -2.94 -20.00 -10.86
CA LYS A 51 -2.74 -21.39 -11.31
C LYS A 51 -1.61 -21.47 -12.34
N PHE A 52 -1.55 -20.50 -13.26
CA PHE A 52 -0.46 -20.41 -14.23
C PHE A 52 0.92 -20.23 -13.57
N ARG A 53 1.04 -19.31 -12.61
CA ARG A 53 2.28 -19.12 -11.84
C ARG A 53 2.69 -20.37 -11.07
N GLN A 54 1.74 -21.02 -10.40
CA GLN A 54 2.00 -22.27 -9.66
C GLN A 54 2.46 -23.40 -10.58
N HIS A 55 1.88 -23.49 -11.78
CA HIS A 55 2.31 -24.44 -12.79
C HIS A 55 3.76 -24.21 -13.24
N LEU A 56 4.15 -22.96 -13.54
CA LEU A 56 5.54 -22.62 -13.89
C LEU A 56 6.51 -22.96 -12.75
N LEU A 57 6.10 -22.72 -11.50
CA LEU A 57 6.92 -23.06 -10.33
C LEU A 57 7.13 -24.56 -10.18
N ARG A 58 6.08 -25.36 -10.37
CA ARG A 58 6.13 -26.82 -10.15
C ARG A 58 6.80 -27.59 -11.27
N HIS A 59 6.57 -27.19 -12.52
CA HIS A 59 6.98 -28.00 -13.67
C HIS A 59 8.14 -27.40 -14.47
N HIS A 60 8.42 -26.12 -14.29
CA HIS A 60 9.39 -25.39 -15.12
C HIS A 60 10.46 -24.64 -14.32
N SER A 61 10.45 -24.75 -12.99
CA SER A 61 11.56 -24.21 -12.18
C SER A 61 12.66 -25.25 -12.07
N SER A 62 13.88 -24.88 -12.45
CA SER A 62 15.08 -25.72 -12.37
C SER A 62 15.58 -25.94 -10.93
N SER A 63 14.68 -26.04 -9.96
CA SER A 63 15.06 -26.37 -8.58
C SER A 63 15.24 -27.89 -8.50
N SER A 64 16.49 -28.32 -8.65
CA SER A 64 16.94 -29.62 -8.16
C SER A 64 16.90 -29.60 -6.63
N CYS A 65 15.74 -29.90 -6.06
CA CYS A 65 15.61 -30.36 -4.68
C CYS A 65 14.74 -31.62 -4.71
N THR A 66 15.39 -32.74 -5.03
CA THR A 66 14.88 -34.08 -4.76
C THR A 66 14.96 -34.31 -3.26
N VAL A 67 13.86 -34.06 -2.55
CA VAL A 67 13.51 -34.88 -1.38
C VAL A 67 12.47 -35.86 -1.90
N THR A 68 12.90 -37.11 -2.03
CA THR A 68 12.05 -38.25 -2.33
C THR A 68 11.07 -38.45 -1.19
N ASP A 69 9.78 -38.33 -1.48
CA ASP A 69 8.77 -39.19 -0.87
C ASP A 69 7.89 -39.71 -2.01
N GLN A 70 8.13 -40.99 -2.32
CA GLN A 70 7.20 -41.80 -3.08
C GLN A 70 6.00 -42.05 -2.17
N ILE A 71 4.80 -41.71 -2.60
CA ILE A 71 3.63 -42.60 -2.50
C ILE A 71 2.73 -42.30 -3.69
N ASN A 72 2.39 -43.43 -4.31
CA ASN A 72 1.52 -43.67 -5.44
C ASN A 72 0.12 -43.08 -5.21
N ASP A 73 -0.57 -42.62 -6.26
CA ASP A 73 -2.03 -42.80 -6.36
C ASP A 73 -2.55 -42.46 -7.76
N GLN A 74 -2.99 -43.52 -8.45
CA GLN A 74 -4.01 -43.46 -9.49
C GLN A 74 -5.32 -43.97 -8.88
N ASN A 75 -6.41 -43.27 -9.19
CA ASN A 75 -7.79 -43.75 -9.29
C ASN A 75 -8.65 -44.01 -8.03
N LEU A 76 -9.71 -43.18 -7.95
CA LEU A 76 -11.14 -43.56 -8.04
C LEU A 76 -11.95 -43.87 -6.75
N CYS A 77 -12.90 -42.96 -6.49
CA CYS A 77 -14.32 -43.15 -6.13
C CYS A 77 -14.75 -43.86 -4.82
N SER A 78 -15.59 -43.12 -4.08
CA SER A 78 -16.76 -43.51 -3.28
C SER A 78 -16.63 -44.26 -1.95
N LEU A 79 -17.50 -43.77 -1.05
CA LEU A 79 -18.15 -44.38 0.11
C LEU A 79 -17.55 -44.17 1.52
N GLU A 80 -18.52 -43.92 2.40
CA GLU A 80 -18.48 -43.53 3.79
C GLU A 80 -17.93 -44.64 4.70
N SER A 81 -17.26 -44.25 5.79
CA SER A 81 -17.57 -44.74 7.14
C SER A 81 -16.68 -44.07 8.19
N ASP A 82 -17.32 -43.80 9.32
CA ASP A 82 -16.79 -43.20 10.52
C ASP A 82 -15.60 -43.95 11.11
N THR A 83 -14.62 -43.20 11.62
CA THR A 83 -13.94 -43.58 12.87
C THR A 83 -13.34 -42.36 13.56
N GLN A 84 -13.83 -42.13 14.77
CA GLN A 84 -13.42 -41.09 15.70
C GLN A 84 -11.99 -41.32 16.18
N LEU A 85 -11.18 -40.27 16.28
CA LEU A 85 -10.05 -40.22 17.22
C LEU A 85 -10.04 -38.87 17.94
N LYS A 86 -10.29 -38.97 19.25
CA LYS A 86 -10.27 -37.92 20.26
C LYS A 86 -8.85 -37.36 20.41
N ILE A 87 -8.70 -36.04 20.33
CA ILE A 87 -7.59 -35.34 20.99
C ILE A 87 -8.19 -34.28 21.90
N ASN A 88 -7.89 -34.44 23.18
CA ASN A 88 -8.44 -33.76 24.34
C ASN A 88 -7.53 -32.59 24.69
N VAL A 89 -8.01 -31.35 24.59
CA VAL A 89 -7.31 -30.17 25.12
C VAL A 89 -8.31 -29.32 25.90
N ASN A 90 -8.21 -29.41 27.22
CA ASN A 90 -8.96 -28.61 28.20
C ASN A 90 -8.39 -27.20 28.29
N ILE A 91 -9.15 -26.18 27.89
CA ILE A 91 -8.99 -24.80 28.40
C ILE A 91 -10.41 -24.21 28.59
N PRO A 92 -10.75 -23.65 29.77
CA PRO A 92 -12.12 -23.28 30.11
C PRO A 92 -12.50 -21.90 29.55
N TYR A 93 -13.69 -21.84 28.95
CA TYR A 93 -14.41 -20.63 28.58
C TYR A 93 -15.66 -20.54 29.46
N ASN A 94 -15.92 -19.35 30.02
CA ASN A 94 -17.27 -18.97 30.46
C ASN A 94 -17.78 -17.86 29.54
N ASP A 95 -18.89 -18.18 28.87
CA ASP A 95 -20.07 -17.40 28.51
C ASP A 95 -19.93 -15.93 28.05
N ILE A 96 -20.55 -15.63 26.89
CA ILE A 96 -21.76 -14.79 26.78
C ILE A 96 -22.32 -14.88 25.34
N THR A 97 -23.48 -15.54 25.26
CA THR A 97 -24.69 -15.34 24.41
C THR A 97 -24.62 -14.89 22.95
N ASN A 98 -25.06 -15.82 22.08
CA ASN A 98 -26.16 -15.72 21.10
C ASN A 98 -26.57 -14.34 20.55
N LEU A 99 -26.39 -14.14 19.23
CA LEU A 99 -27.38 -13.43 18.41
C LEU A 99 -27.54 -14.11 17.05
N LYS A 100 -28.76 -14.57 16.79
CA LYS A 100 -29.24 -15.23 15.57
C LYS A 100 -29.78 -14.14 14.65
N LEU A 101 -29.29 -14.01 13.43
CA LEU A 101 -29.97 -13.21 12.41
C LEU A 101 -29.99 -13.93 11.06
N SER A 102 -31.22 -14.05 10.57
CA SER A 102 -31.69 -14.79 9.42
C SER A 102 -31.26 -14.21 8.08
N SER A 103 -31.06 -15.13 7.14
CA SER A 103 -30.90 -14.96 5.71
C SER A 103 -32.04 -14.18 5.04
N ALA A 104 -31.66 -13.20 4.20
CA ALA A 104 -32.46 -12.74 3.07
C ALA A 104 -31.55 -12.57 1.85
N ASN A 105 -31.97 -13.19 0.74
CA ASN A 105 -31.35 -13.10 -0.58
C ASN A 105 -31.35 -11.66 -1.09
N GLN A 106 -30.19 -11.17 -1.57
CA GLN A 106 -30.19 -10.21 -2.66
C GLN A 106 -28.89 -10.24 -3.48
N HIS A 107 -29.07 -10.55 -4.75
CA HIS A 107 -28.14 -10.40 -5.85
C HIS A 107 -27.61 -8.95 -5.89
N CYS A 108 -26.28 -8.76 -5.89
CA CYS A 108 -25.68 -7.60 -6.51
C CYS A 108 -24.26 -7.92 -6.99
N SER A 109 -24.07 -7.83 -8.30
CA SER A 109 -22.80 -7.98 -9.00
C SER A 109 -21.94 -6.74 -8.77
N THR A 110 -20.92 -6.84 -7.93
CA THR A 110 -19.90 -5.79 -7.77
C THR A 110 -18.68 -6.16 -8.61
N GLN A 111 -18.59 -5.55 -9.79
CA GLN A 111 -17.38 -5.54 -10.62
C GLN A 111 -16.25 -4.86 -9.83
N ASN A 112 -15.13 -5.55 -9.68
CA ASN A 112 -13.97 -5.10 -8.92
C ASN A 112 -12.83 -4.84 -9.91
N ASN A 113 -12.60 -3.56 -10.22
CA ASN A 113 -11.58 -3.08 -11.16
C ASN A 113 -10.22 -3.02 -10.46
N ASN A 114 -9.31 -3.94 -10.82
CA ASN A 114 -7.94 -4.04 -10.29
C ASN A 114 -6.89 -3.36 -11.21
N TYR A 115 -7.28 -2.32 -11.96
CA TYR A 115 -6.37 -1.63 -12.89
C TYR A 115 -5.55 -0.49 -12.26
N GLU A 116 -5.88 -0.01 -11.06
CA GLU A 116 -5.20 1.15 -10.43
C GLU A 116 -3.82 0.84 -9.82
N ILE A 117 -3.49 -0.43 -9.55
CA ILE A 117 -2.27 -0.81 -8.78
C ILE A 117 -0.96 -0.52 -9.54
N LEU A 118 -1.00 -0.31 -10.87
CA LEU A 118 0.21 -0.17 -11.70
C LEU A 118 0.71 1.27 -11.88
N GLU A 119 -0.19 2.26 -12.00
CA GLU A 119 0.21 3.69 -12.05
C GLU A 119 0.68 4.20 -10.67
N GLU A 120 0.12 3.68 -9.57
CA GLU A 120 0.40 4.13 -8.20
C GLU A 120 1.83 3.90 -7.74
N SER A 121 2.50 2.85 -8.22
CA SER A 121 3.87 2.51 -7.78
C SER A 121 4.96 3.36 -8.45
N ILE A 122 4.66 3.97 -9.60
CA ILE A 122 5.58 4.78 -10.38
C ILE A 122 5.56 6.22 -9.86
N LEU A 123 4.37 6.81 -9.66
CA LEU A 123 4.22 8.14 -9.08
C LEU A 123 4.75 8.24 -7.64
N LEU A 124 4.53 7.21 -6.82
CA LEU A 124 5.03 7.20 -5.44
C LEU A 124 6.54 7.02 -5.33
N ASN A 125 7.20 6.34 -6.28
CA ASN A 125 8.66 6.25 -6.26
C ASN A 125 9.33 7.54 -6.77
N GLU A 126 8.66 8.32 -7.62
CA GLU A 126 9.17 9.59 -8.17
C GLU A 126 8.92 10.80 -7.24
N LEU A 127 7.77 10.88 -6.57
CA LEU A 127 7.54 11.83 -5.47
C LEU A 127 8.54 11.66 -4.32
N VAL A 128 9.14 10.48 -4.26
CA VAL A 128 10.06 10.00 -3.23
C VAL A 128 11.53 10.04 -3.69
N ASN A 129 11.77 10.29 -4.98
CA ASN A 129 13.07 10.61 -5.56
C ASN A 129 13.19 12.11 -5.87
N ILE A 130 12.31 12.95 -5.31
CA ILE A 130 12.60 14.37 -5.15
C ILE A 130 13.88 14.44 -4.32
N SER A 131 15.01 14.52 -5.01
CA SER A 131 16.27 14.99 -4.45
C SER A 131 15.94 16.23 -3.62
N PRO A 132 16.52 16.41 -2.42
CA PRO A 132 16.35 17.64 -1.67
C PRO A 132 17.09 18.76 -2.41
N THR A 133 16.56 19.23 -3.53
CA THR A 133 17.09 20.33 -4.34
C THR A 133 16.26 21.60 -4.20
N SER A 134 15.38 21.66 -3.20
CA SER A 134 14.70 22.91 -2.86
C SER A 134 14.75 23.17 -1.34
N ASN A 135 15.68 24.03 -0.93
CA ASN A 135 15.56 24.95 0.20
C ASN A 135 14.91 24.39 1.48
N PHE A 136 15.35 23.20 1.94
CA PHE A 136 15.20 22.87 3.35
C PHE A 136 16.27 23.67 4.10
N GLY A 137 15.87 24.79 4.69
CA GLY A 137 16.74 25.65 5.51
C GLY A 137 17.13 25.07 6.86
N ASP A 138 17.18 23.74 6.99
CA ASP A 138 17.69 23.05 8.16
C ASP A 138 18.98 22.31 7.76
N GLU A 139 20.11 22.95 8.04
CA GLU A 139 21.42 22.31 8.03
C GLU A 139 21.39 21.11 8.98
N HIS A 140 21.81 19.93 8.51
CA HIS A 140 21.90 18.65 9.24
C HIS A 140 20.64 17.77 9.39
N GLN A 141 19.81 17.63 8.35
CA GLN A 141 18.90 16.48 8.32
C GLN A 141 19.67 15.18 7.96
N SER A 142 19.71 14.21 8.88
CA SER A 142 20.42 12.95 8.67
C SER A 142 19.81 12.11 7.53
N ILE A 143 20.64 11.35 6.81
CA ILE A 143 20.19 10.41 5.74
C ILE A 143 19.09 9.48 6.27
N TYR A 144 19.21 9.06 7.53
CA TYR A 144 18.25 8.19 8.18
C TYR A 144 16.88 8.86 8.40
N SER A 145 16.86 10.15 8.80
CA SER A 145 15.62 10.92 8.91
C SER A 145 14.86 10.96 7.59
N ILE A 146 15.58 11.17 6.48
CA ILE A 146 14.99 11.17 5.12
C ILE A 146 14.39 9.79 4.80
N GLN A 147 15.09 8.71 5.12
CA GLN A 147 14.61 7.34 4.87
C GLN A 147 13.35 7.00 5.67
N ILE A 148 13.31 7.34 6.97
CA ILE A 148 12.12 7.11 7.80
C ILE A 148 10.92 7.89 7.25
N LYS A 149 11.10 9.19 6.98
CA LYS A 149 10.03 10.03 6.43
C LYS A 149 9.52 9.47 5.10
N LYS A 150 10.42 9.02 4.24
CA LYS A 150 10.10 8.33 2.97
C LYS A 150 9.25 7.07 3.20
N CYS A 151 9.64 6.21 4.12
CA CYS A 151 8.88 4.99 4.44
C CYS A 151 7.48 5.30 4.98
N VAL A 152 7.38 6.27 5.90
CA VAL A 152 6.13 6.69 6.51
C VAL A 152 5.17 7.30 5.48
N LEU A 153 5.65 8.18 4.61
CA LEU A 153 4.82 8.79 3.57
C LEU A 153 4.35 7.76 2.56
N ASN A 154 5.22 6.84 2.14
CA ASN A 154 4.84 5.77 1.23
C ASN A 154 3.77 4.85 1.86
N PHE A 155 3.89 4.56 3.15
CA PHE A 155 2.88 3.81 3.89
C PHE A 155 1.52 4.53 3.91
N ILE A 156 1.49 5.82 4.27
CA ILE A 156 0.25 6.61 4.32
C ILE A 156 -0.39 6.72 2.94
N ALA A 157 0.41 7.02 1.90
CA ALA A 157 -0.09 7.13 0.54
C ALA A 157 -0.71 5.82 0.06
N LYS A 158 -0.04 4.69 0.30
CA LYS A 158 -0.57 3.34 -0.03
C LYS A 158 -1.89 3.02 0.69
N LEU A 159 -2.13 3.60 1.87
CA LEU A 159 -3.40 3.44 2.56
C LEU A 159 -4.48 4.33 1.95
N LEU A 160 -4.17 5.60 1.68
CA LEU A 160 -5.09 6.57 1.07
C LEU A 160 -5.55 6.16 -0.33
N MET A 161 -4.72 5.44 -1.08
CA MET A 161 -5.07 4.93 -2.41
C MET A 161 -6.09 3.78 -2.37
N LYS A 162 -6.31 3.15 -1.21
CA LYS A 162 -7.28 2.05 -1.13
C LYS A 162 -8.71 2.62 -1.02
N PRO A 163 -9.62 2.30 -1.96
CA PRO A 163 -10.97 2.89 -1.97
C PRO A 163 -11.81 2.53 -0.75
N ASN A 164 -11.46 1.44 -0.06
CA ASN A 164 -12.16 0.97 1.14
C ASN A 164 -11.56 1.51 2.45
N VAL A 165 -10.50 2.32 2.39
CA VAL A 165 -9.89 2.93 3.57
C VAL A 165 -10.52 4.30 3.81
N THR A 166 -11.37 4.38 4.81
CA THR A 166 -11.96 5.65 5.27
C THR A 166 -10.93 6.46 6.06
N SER A 167 -11.15 7.77 6.22
CA SER A 167 -10.28 8.62 7.05
C SER A 167 -10.18 8.13 8.49
N LEU A 168 -11.28 7.59 9.04
CA LEU A 168 -11.30 7.00 10.38
C LEU A 168 -10.40 5.76 10.43
N LEU A 169 -10.59 4.80 9.51
CA LEU A 169 -9.77 3.59 9.46
C LEU A 169 -8.29 3.90 9.24
N LEU A 170 -7.97 4.90 8.41
CA LEU A 170 -6.59 5.37 8.22
C LEU A 170 -6.01 5.88 9.54
N GLN A 171 -6.78 6.65 10.30
CA GLN A 171 -6.34 7.19 11.59
C GLN A 171 -6.10 6.05 12.59
N ASP A 172 -7.03 5.09 12.70
CA ASP A 172 -6.91 3.91 13.57
C ASP A 172 -5.65 3.09 13.23
N ILE A 173 -5.36 2.90 11.94
CA ILE A 173 -4.15 2.20 11.49
C ILE A 173 -2.89 2.98 11.89
N ILE A 174 -2.87 4.30 11.69
CA ILE A 174 -1.70 5.13 12.04
C ILE A 174 -1.48 5.12 13.56
N GLU A 175 -2.54 5.26 14.36
CA GLU A 175 -2.47 5.21 15.82
C GLU A 175 -1.97 3.86 16.32
N GLY A 176 -2.52 2.75 15.79
CA GLY A 176 -2.04 1.41 16.14
C GLY A 176 -0.55 1.20 15.82
N VAL A 177 -0.04 1.77 14.72
CA VAL A 177 1.39 1.72 14.39
C VAL A 177 2.21 2.61 15.32
N ILE A 178 1.73 3.80 15.66
CA ILE A 178 2.39 4.68 16.64
C ILE A 178 2.49 3.98 17.99
N ASP A 179 1.41 3.37 18.45
CA ASP A 179 1.36 2.68 19.73
C ASP A 179 2.38 1.53 19.79
N ILE A 180 2.59 0.80 18.69
CA ILE A 180 3.64 -0.22 18.61
C ILE A 180 5.03 0.39 18.85
N PHE A 181 5.35 1.51 18.20
CA PHE A 181 6.67 2.16 18.36
C PHE A 181 6.82 2.86 19.71
N SER A 182 5.73 3.38 20.27
CA SER A 182 5.68 4.06 21.58
C SER A 182 5.43 3.11 22.76
N SER A 183 5.25 1.81 22.52
CA SER A 183 4.98 0.80 23.57
C SER A 183 6.15 0.54 24.53
N GLY A 184 7.31 1.15 24.30
CA GLY A 184 8.55 0.90 25.04
C GLY A 184 9.50 -0.05 24.33
N ILE A 185 9.06 -0.80 23.29
CA ILE A 185 9.93 -1.73 22.54
C ILE A 185 11.18 -1.01 21.98
N VAL A 186 11.01 0.18 21.41
CA VAL A 186 12.12 0.97 20.86
C VAL A 186 13.05 1.45 21.97
N SER A 187 12.48 1.87 23.11
CA SER A 187 13.23 2.34 24.27
C SER A 187 14.03 1.21 24.93
N ASP A 188 13.45 0.00 25.02
CA ASP A 188 14.12 -1.20 25.54
C ASP A 188 15.30 -1.60 24.65
N LEU A 189 15.10 -1.61 23.32
CA LEU A 189 16.18 -1.83 22.37
C LEU A 189 17.29 -0.79 22.52
N LYS A 190 16.93 0.49 22.67
CA LYS A 190 17.89 1.58 22.91
C LYS A 190 18.66 1.35 24.21
N ASN A 191 18.01 0.93 25.29
CA ASN A 191 18.65 0.68 26.58
C ASN A 191 19.63 -0.51 26.53
N ILE A 192 19.36 -1.51 25.69
CA ILE A 192 20.27 -2.64 25.47
C ILE A 192 21.46 -2.23 24.60
N VAL A 193 21.21 -1.48 23.53
CA VAL A 193 22.20 -1.18 22.48
C VAL A 193 23.15 -0.03 22.88
N MET A 194 22.64 1.01 23.54
CA MET A 194 23.42 2.21 23.86
C MET A 194 24.62 1.96 24.80
N PRO A 195 24.54 1.14 25.86
CA PRO A 195 25.69 0.83 26.71
C PRO A 195 26.80 0.10 25.95
N ILE A 196 26.45 -0.80 25.04
CA ILE A 196 27.42 -1.55 24.22
C ILE A 196 28.18 -0.57 23.31
N ILE A 197 27.46 0.35 22.66
CA ILE A 197 28.08 1.35 21.78
C ILE A 197 28.95 2.31 22.56
N ARG A 198 28.53 2.79 23.74
CA ARG A 198 29.34 3.68 24.58
C ARG A 198 30.69 3.07 24.97
N ASN A 199 30.74 1.74 25.11
CA ASN A 199 31.97 1.02 25.40
C ASN A 199 32.86 0.79 24.16
N CYS A 200 32.32 0.90 22.94
CA CYS A 200 33.04 0.59 21.70
C CYS A 200 33.40 1.82 20.86
N ASN A 201 32.55 2.85 20.79
CA ASN A 201 32.78 4.04 19.98
C ASN A 201 31.89 5.22 20.43
N THR A 202 32.50 6.29 20.94
CA THR A 202 31.76 7.47 21.46
C THR A 202 31.20 8.37 20.36
N SER A 203 31.81 8.41 19.18
CA SER A 203 31.40 9.32 18.09
C SER A 203 30.08 8.92 17.41
N GLN A 204 29.77 7.62 17.37
CA GLN A 204 28.55 7.09 16.74
C GLN A 204 27.38 6.94 17.73
N SER A 205 27.64 7.10 19.03
CA SER A 205 26.62 6.91 20.06
C SER A 205 25.49 7.93 19.94
N SER A 206 25.78 9.18 19.60
CA SER A 206 24.75 10.20 19.41
C SER A 206 23.92 9.91 18.17
N GLU A 207 24.56 9.59 17.04
CA GLU A 207 23.88 9.26 15.79
C GLU A 207 22.91 8.09 15.96
N ILE A 208 23.34 7.00 16.59
CA ILE A 208 22.47 5.85 16.85
C ILE A 208 21.35 6.21 17.84
N GLY A 209 21.65 7.05 18.84
CA GLY A 209 20.64 7.60 19.73
C GLY A 209 19.55 8.38 18.99
N ASP A 210 19.94 9.17 17.99
CA ASP A 210 19.05 9.93 17.12
C ASP A 210 18.23 9.00 16.21
N MET A 211 18.82 7.90 15.73
CA MET A 211 18.08 6.88 14.95
C MET A 211 16.93 6.28 15.76
N PHE A 212 17.17 5.91 17.03
CA PHE A 212 16.11 5.42 17.91
C PHE A 212 15.04 6.47 18.16
N TYR A 213 15.45 7.72 18.41
CA TYR A 213 14.50 8.84 18.61
C TYR A 213 13.62 9.07 17.37
N LEU A 214 14.22 9.05 16.18
CA LEU A 214 13.49 9.21 14.91
C LEU A 214 12.51 8.06 14.66
N LEU A 215 12.86 6.84 15.06
CA LEU A 215 11.98 5.68 14.91
C LEU A 215 10.77 5.75 15.84
N GLU A 216 11.01 6.11 17.11
CA GLU A 216 9.96 6.30 18.12
C GLU A 216 8.98 7.43 17.73
N ASN A 217 9.49 8.44 17.00
CA ASN A 217 8.73 9.60 16.55
C ASN A 217 8.48 9.62 15.03
N ALA A 218 8.48 8.46 14.37
CA ALA A 218 8.44 8.37 12.91
C ALA A 218 7.22 9.05 12.28
N PHE A 219 6.09 9.10 12.99
CA PHE A 219 4.83 9.67 12.52
C PHE A 219 4.54 11.08 13.08
N ALA A 220 5.47 11.73 13.79
CA ALA A 220 5.21 13.00 14.47
C ALA A 220 4.63 14.09 13.53
N ASP A 221 5.15 14.17 12.31
CA ASP A 221 4.74 15.16 11.29
C ASP A 221 3.40 14.82 10.58
N VAL A 222 2.87 13.60 10.78
CA VAL A 222 1.76 13.05 9.99
C VAL A 222 0.73 12.29 10.85
N LYS A 223 0.81 12.44 12.18
CA LYS A 223 -0.02 11.71 13.14
C LYS A 223 -1.51 11.96 12.96
N THR A 224 -1.92 13.22 12.75
CA THR A 224 -3.32 13.61 12.57
C THR A 224 -3.59 14.06 11.15
N GLU A 225 -4.87 14.08 10.74
CA GLU A 225 -5.26 14.56 9.41
C GLU A 225 -4.82 16.00 9.15
N TYR A 226 -4.92 16.85 10.18
CA TYR A 226 -4.40 18.22 10.12
C TYR A 226 -2.90 18.24 9.83
N LEU A 227 -2.11 17.44 10.55
CA LEU A 227 -0.66 17.37 10.38
C LEU A 227 -0.27 16.81 9.00
N ARG A 228 -0.97 15.76 8.53
CA ARG A 228 -0.81 15.23 7.16
C ARG A 228 -1.05 16.31 6.11
N THR A 229 -2.17 17.01 6.21
CA THR A 229 -2.52 18.09 5.26
C THR A 229 -1.48 19.22 5.30
N LYS A 230 -1.08 19.64 6.50
CA LYS A 230 -0.02 20.66 6.69
C LYS A 230 1.31 20.21 6.09
N PHE A 231 1.67 18.94 6.28
CA PHE A 231 2.86 18.35 5.71
C PHE A 231 2.80 18.37 4.18
N PHE A 232 1.72 17.87 3.57
CA PHE A 232 1.62 17.83 2.11
C PHE A 232 1.59 19.24 1.48
N LEU A 233 0.94 20.21 2.14
CA LEU A 233 0.97 21.61 1.71
C LEU A 233 2.40 22.19 1.75
N LYS A 234 3.12 22.02 2.87
CA LYS A 234 4.51 22.49 3.02
C LYS A 234 5.41 21.94 1.92
N ASN A 235 5.19 20.68 1.53
CA ASN A 235 6.01 19.98 0.54
C ASN A 235 5.47 20.07 -0.90
N LYS A 236 4.44 20.89 -1.16
CA LYS A 236 3.82 21.01 -2.50
C LYS A 236 3.30 19.68 -3.07
N LEU A 237 2.92 18.75 -2.18
CA LEU A 237 2.34 17.45 -2.50
C LEU A 237 0.80 17.47 -2.45
N PHE A 238 0.21 18.63 -2.14
CA PHE A 238 -1.23 18.82 -2.08
C PHE A 238 -1.65 20.01 -2.92
N PHE A 239 -2.58 19.77 -3.85
CA PHE A 239 -3.19 20.83 -4.64
C PHE A 239 -4.31 21.47 -3.83
N LYS A 240 -4.01 22.61 -3.21
CA LYS A 240 -5.00 23.38 -2.47
C LYS A 240 -6.02 23.98 -3.45
N PRO A 241 -7.33 23.69 -3.32
CA PRO A 241 -8.34 24.38 -4.10
C PRO A 241 -8.34 25.88 -3.78
N GLU A 242 -8.48 26.70 -4.82
CA GLU A 242 -8.63 28.14 -4.66
C GLU A 242 -10.10 28.47 -4.40
N THR A 243 -10.36 29.27 -3.37
CA THR A 243 -11.72 29.73 -3.10
C THR A 243 -11.98 30.99 -3.91
N ILE A 244 -12.95 30.93 -4.81
CA ILE A 244 -13.33 32.05 -5.67
C ILE A 244 -14.78 32.45 -5.40
N VAL A 245 -15.06 33.75 -5.44
CA VAL A 245 -16.42 34.27 -5.31
C VAL A 245 -17.07 34.24 -6.69
N ILE A 246 -18.14 33.47 -6.85
CA ILE A 246 -18.88 33.33 -8.12
C ILE A 246 -20.06 34.29 -8.21
N GLY A 247 -20.49 34.87 -7.10
CA GLY A 247 -21.62 35.78 -7.05
C GLY A 247 -21.96 36.17 -5.62
N HIS A 248 -23.11 36.80 -5.46
CA HIS A 248 -23.64 37.17 -4.15
C HIS A 248 -25.11 36.81 -4.08
N VAL A 249 -25.56 36.31 -2.93
CA VAL A 249 -26.95 35.99 -2.65
C VAL A 249 -27.45 36.82 -1.46
N LYS A 250 -28.74 37.14 -1.47
CA LYS A 250 -29.40 37.80 -0.33
C LYS A 250 -29.72 36.74 0.73
N GLU A 251 -29.07 36.84 1.89
CA GLU A 251 -29.43 36.04 3.07
C GLU A 251 -30.05 36.92 4.14
N LYS A 252 -31.09 36.41 4.81
CA LYS A 252 -31.59 37.04 6.03
C LYS A 252 -30.63 36.71 7.17
N LYS A 253 -30.10 37.74 7.83
CA LYS A 253 -29.32 37.62 9.06
C LYS A 253 -29.96 38.46 10.14
N THR A 254 -30.15 37.85 11.29
CA THR A 254 -30.55 38.57 12.50
C THR A 254 -29.30 39.12 13.14
N VAL A 255 -29.17 40.45 13.17
CA VAL A 255 -28.07 41.16 13.84
C VAL A 255 -28.70 42.02 14.91
N ASN A 256 -28.32 41.83 16.17
CA ASN A 256 -28.90 42.54 17.32
C ASN A 256 -30.45 42.45 17.40
N ASN A 257 -31.02 41.24 17.20
CA ASN A 257 -32.47 41.00 17.14
C ASN A 257 -33.24 41.73 16.03
N VAL A 258 -32.55 42.35 15.07
CA VAL A 258 -33.17 42.94 13.88
C VAL A 258 -32.87 42.06 12.68
N ASP A 259 -33.92 41.64 11.97
CA ASP A 259 -33.78 40.91 10.72
C ASP A 259 -33.32 41.86 9.61
N THR A 260 -32.12 41.63 9.13
CA THR A 260 -31.51 42.38 8.03
C THR A 260 -31.26 41.46 6.84
N VAL A 261 -31.34 42.00 5.63
CA VAL A 261 -30.96 41.27 4.41
C VAL A 261 -29.54 41.67 4.06
N ALA A 262 -28.60 40.73 4.19
CA ALA A 262 -27.20 40.94 3.84
C ALA A 262 -26.88 40.26 2.51
N MET A 263 -26.08 40.92 1.67
CA MET A 263 -25.47 40.29 0.51
C MET A 263 -24.28 39.44 0.98
N VAL A 264 -24.37 38.13 0.80
CA VAL A 264 -23.34 37.18 1.21
C VAL A 264 -22.67 36.61 -0.05
N PRO A 265 -21.32 36.57 -0.11
CA PRO A 265 -20.62 36.02 -1.26
C PRO A 265 -20.89 34.52 -1.37
N VAL A 266 -21.27 34.08 -2.56
CA VAL A 266 -21.33 32.66 -2.91
C VAL A 266 -19.93 32.26 -3.38
N GLN A 267 -19.35 31.30 -2.68
CA GLN A 267 -18.00 30.81 -2.94
C GLN A 267 -18.05 29.44 -3.60
N CYS A 268 -17.12 29.17 -4.51
CA CYS A 268 -16.83 27.81 -4.96
C CYS A 268 -15.33 27.51 -4.82
N HIS A 269 -15.00 26.22 -4.83
CA HIS A 269 -13.62 25.76 -4.81
C HIS A 269 -13.19 25.39 -6.24
N LEU A 270 -12.28 26.17 -6.79
CA LEU A 270 -11.69 25.94 -8.09
C LEU A 270 -10.40 25.13 -7.93
N LEU A 271 -10.34 23.99 -8.62
CA LEU A 271 -9.12 23.22 -8.80
C LEU A 271 -8.62 23.46 -10.23
N SER A 272 -7.61 24.33 -10.37
CA SER A 272 -7.09 24.71 -11.69
C SER A 272 -6.38 23.55 -12.37
N MET A 273 -7.03 22.93 -13.36
CA MET A 273 -6.44 21.84 -14.15
C MET A 273 -5.13 22.27 -14.81
N LYS A 274 -5.02 23.52 -15.27
CA LYS A 274 -3.78 24.05 -15.85
C LYS A 274 -2.62 24.02 -14.85
N LEU A 275 -2.86 24.47 -13.61
CA LEU A 275 -1.84 24.44 -12.57
C LEU A 275 -1.52 23.01 -12.15
N ASN A 276 -2.53 22.16 -11.97
CA ASN A 276 -2.34 20.77 -11.60
C ASN A 276 -1.51 20.01 -12.66
N LEU A 277 -1.85 20.16 -13.94
CA LEU A 277 -1.09 19.54 -15.04
C LEU A 277 0.33 20.09 -15.10
N LYS A 278 0.52 21.40 -14.91
CA LYS A 278 1.86 21.99 -14.84
C LYS A 278 2.68 21.36 -13.72
N TYR A 279 2.12 21.28 -12.51
CA TYR A 279 2.82 20.70 -11.36
C TYR A 279 3.07 19.21 -11.54
N PHE A 280 2.12 18.47 -12.08
CA PHE A 280 2.25 17.06 -12.41
C PHE A 280 3.39 16.80 -13.40
N LEU A 281 3.44 17.56 -14.50
CA LEU A 281 4.50 17.44 -15.51
C LEU A 281 5.88 17.91 -15.01
N GLN A 282 5.91 18.72 -13.95
CA GLN A 282 7.13 19.16 -13.28
C GLN A 282 7.63 18.15 -12.23
N LEU A 283 6.89 17.08 -11.96
CA LEU A 283 7.38 16.01 -11.09
C LEU A 283 8.62 15.35 -11.73
N PRO A 284 9.65 15.00 -10.95
CA PRO A 284 10.85 14.35 -11.46
C PRO A 284 10.51 13.06 -12.20
N GLY A 285 11.02 12.87 -13.42
CA GLY A 285 10.83 11.63 -14.21
C GLY A 285 9.54 11.55 -15.04
N VAL A 286 8.50 12.31 -14.69
CA VAL A 286 7.22 12.31 -15.41
C VAL A 286 7.37 12.80 -16.85
N TYR A 287 8.05 13.92 -17.08
CA TYR A 287 8.23 14.47 -18.43
C TYR A 287 8.96 13.48 -19.37
N HIS A 288 9.93 12.73 -18.84
CA HIS A 288 10.71 11.75 -19.61
C HIS A 288 9.94 10.47 -19.95
N THR A 289 8.84 10.21 -19.24
CA THR A 289 8.01 9.01 -19.43
C THR A 289 6.93 9.22 -20.48
N ILE A 290 6.59 10.48 -20.79
CA ILE A 290 5.50 10.87 -21.70
C ILE A 290 6.00 11.12 -23.13
N THR A 291 7.29 11.39 -23.33
CA THR A 291 7.96 11.54 -24.64
C THR A 291 8.51 10.23 -25.17
#